data_AF-A0A6B3HYT0-F1
#
_entry.id   AF-A0A6B3HYT0-F1
#
_cell.length_a   1.000
_cell.length_b   1.000
_cell.length_c   1.000
_cell.angle_alpha   90.00
_cell.angle_beta   90.00
_cell.angle_gamma   90.00
#
_symmetry.space_group_name_H-M   'P 1'
#
loop_
_entity.id
_entity.type
_entity.pdbx_description
1 polymer ?
#
loop_
_entity_poly.entity_id
_entity_poly.type
_entity_poly.pdbx_seq_one_letter_code
_entity_poly.pdbx_strand_id
1 'polypeptide(L)' 'MSHTDPPAPRTGRPRSTAADAAILEATRASLVDLGWSKLTMGDVATRAGV' A
#
# COMPACT_ATOMS: atom_id res chain seq x y z
N MET A 1 -25.13 21.67 19.49
CA MET A 1 -24.77 20.55 18.61
C MET A 1 -23.52 20.96 17.86
N SER A 2 -22.36 20.51 18.29
CA SER A 2 -21.09 20.89 17.67
C SER A 2 -20.88 20.02 16.42
N HIS A 3 -20.87 20.64 15.25
CA HIS A 3 -20.49 19.98 14.01
C HIS A 3 -18.96 19.90 13.98
N THR A 4 -18.40 18.69 14.02
CA THR A 4 -16.97 18.50 13.78
C THR A 4 -16.72 18.68 12.29
N ASP A 5 -16.10 19.80 11.92
CA ASP A 5 -15.68 20.07 10.54
C ASP A 5 -14.58 19.07 10.13
N PRO A 6 -14.65 18.46 8.92
CA PRO A 6 -13.62 17.53 8.48
C PRO A 6 -12.26 18.23 8.31
N PRO A 7 -11.16 17.59 8.73
CA PRO A 7 -9.83 18.18 8.64
C PRO A 7 -9.45 18.43 7.17
N ALA A 8 -8.85 19.59 6.91
CA ALA A 8 -8.35 19.95 5.59
C ALA A 8 -7.38 18.88 5.02
N PRO A 9 -7.41 18.60 3.71
CA PRO A 9 -6.57 17.58 3.10
C PRO A 9 -5.09 17.92 3.31
N ARG A 10 -4.36 16.98 3.95
CA ARG A 10 -2.93 17.10 4.21
C ARG A 10 -2.17 17.02 2.88
N THR A 11 -1.16 17.86 2.71
CA THR A 11 -0.31 17.82 1.51
C THR A 11 0.42 16.47 1.40
N GLY A 12 0.18 15.77 0.30
CA GLY A 12 0.61 14.40 -0.02
C GLY A 12 -0.26 13.86 -1.16
N ARG A 13 0.19 12.83 -1.89
CA ARG A 13 -0.70 12.15 -2.86
C ARG A 13 -1.90 11.59 -2.06
N PRO A 14 -3.16 11.82 -2.48
CA PRO A 14 -4.30 11.15 -1.88
C PRO A 14 -4.03 9.64 -1.80
N ARG A 15 -4.36 8.99 -0.67
CA ARG A 15 -4.25 7.52 -0.58
C ARG A 15 -5.02 6.92 -1.76
N SER A 16 -4.33 6.09 -2.54
CA SER A 16 -4.86 5.50 -3.76
C SER A 16 -5.20 4.04 -3.50
N THR A 17 -6.50 3.73 -3.52
CA THR A 17 -7.00 2.36 -3.34
C THR A 17 -6.43 1.38 -4.38
N ALA A 18 -6.11 1.89 -5.59
CA ALA A 18 -5.45 1.10 -6.62
C ALA A 18 -4.01 0.72 -6.22
N ALA A 19 -3.29 1.65 -5.58
CA ALA A 19 -1.96 1.35 -5.06
C ALA A 19 -2.03 0.35 -3.89
N ASP A 20 -3.00 0.50 -3.00
CA ASP A 20 -3.22 -0.44 -1.90
C ASP A 20 -3.51 -1.86 -2.42
N ALA A 21 -4.35 -1.99 -3.45
CA ALA A 21 -4.65 -3.27 -4.08
C ALA A 21 -3.41 -3.88 -4.77
N ALA A 22 -2.61 -3.07 -5.46
CA ALA A 22 -1.36 -3.53 -6.09
C ALA A 22 -0.35 -4.04 -5.06
N ILE A 23 -0.23 -3.37 -3.92
CA ILE A 23 0.65 -3.80 -2.82
C ILE A 23 0.19 -5.15 -2.25
N LEU A 24 -1.10 -5.33 -2.01
CA LEU A 24 -1.64 -6.59 -1.49
C LEU A 24 -1.43 -7.76 -2.45
N GLU A 25 -1.63 -7.53 -3.75
CA GLU A 25 -1.40 -8.55 -4.77
C GLU A 25 0.08 -8.91 -4.91
N ALA A 26 0.96 -7.90 -4.99
CA ALA A 26 2.41 -8.10 -5.04
C ALA A 26 2.91 -8.86 -3.80
N THR A 27 2.34 -8.57 -2.62
CA THR A 27 2.69 -9.27 -1.38
C THR A 27 2.27 -10.75 -1.43
N ARG A 28 1.05 -11.04 -1.89
CA ARG A 28 0.58 -12.44 -2.03
C ARG A 28 1.44 -13.22 -3.01
N ALA A 29 1.74 -12.64 -4.17
CA ALA A 29 2.61 -13.25 -5.17
C ALA A 29 4.01 -13.51 -4.62
N SER A 30 4.60 -12.53 -3.92
CA SER A 30 5.95 -12.66 -3.34
C SER A 30 6.02 -13.71 -2.23
N LEU A 31 4.98 -13.84 -1.41
CA LEU A 31 4.91 -14.89 -0.39
C LEU A 31 4.85 -16.29 -1.01
N VAL A 32 4.13 -16.46 -2.13
CA VAL A 32 4.03 -17.74 -2.84
C VAL A 32 5.35 -18.11 -3.54
N ASP A 33 6.01 -17.13 -4.14
CA ASP A 33 7.24 -17.34 -4.93
C ASP A 33 8.50 -17.48 -4.05
N LEU A 34 8.66 -16.59 -3.06
CA LEU A 34 9.88 -16.49 -2.25
C LEU A 34 9.77 -17.17 -0.87
N GLY A 35 8.54 -17.28 -0.35
CA GLY A 35 8.28 -17.66 1.03
C GLY A 35 8.57 -16.54 2.04
N TRP A 36 8.17 -16.78 3.30
CA TRP A 36 8.22 -15.77 4.37
C TRP A 36 9.63 -15.23 4.66
N SER A 37 10.63 -16.10 4.84
CA SER A 37 11.97 -15.69 5.29
C SER A 37 12.74 -14.85 4.27
N LYS A 38 12.31 -14.82 3.00
CA LYS A 38 12.97 -14.09 1.92
C LYS A 38 12.18 -12.86 1.47
N LEU A 39 11.00 -12.62 2.03
CA LEU A 39 10.18 -11.47 1.66
C LEU A 39 10.85 -10.16 2.10
N THR A 40 10.95 -9.21 1.17
CA THR A 40 11.45 -7.85 1.48
C THR A 40 10.47 -6.79 1.00
N MET A 41 10.50 -5.60 1.62
CA MET A 41 9.68 -4.46 1.19
C MET A 41 10.13 -3.92 -0.18
N GLY A 42 11.41 -4.03 -0.53
CA GLY A 42 11.92 -3.64 -1.85
C GLY A 42 11.33 -4.50 -2.96
N ASP A 43 11.30 -5.83 -2.75
CA ASP A 43 10.69 -6.79 -3.67
C ASP A 43 9.20 -6.52 -3.92
N VAL A 44 8.46 -6.15 -2.87
CA VAL A 44 7.04 -5.81 -2.96
C VAL A 44 6.86 -4.48 -3.70
N ALA A 45 7.63 -3.43 -3.36
CA ALA A 45 7.52 -2.13 -4.01
C ALA A 45 7.85 -2.21 -5.51
N THR A 46 8.93 -2.91 -5.87
CA THR A 46 9.30 -3.13 -7.28
C THR A 46 8.21 -3.87 -8.05
N ARG A 47 7.61 -4.91 -7.48
CA ARG A 47 6.51 -5.65 -8.12
C ARG A 47 5.21 -4.86 -8.18
N ALA A 48 4.94 -4.01 -7.19
CA ALA A 48 3.73 -3.16 -7.13
C ALA A 48 3.84 -1.87 -7.97
N GLY A 49 5.06 -1.46 -8.35
CA GLY A 49 5.30 -0.25 -9.16
C GLY A 49 5.07 1.06 -8.42
N VAL A 50 5.31 1.08 -7.10
CA VAL A 50 5.11 2.24 -6.21
C VAL A 50 6.40 2.92 -5.80
#